data_AF-A0A2B8AQV0-F1
#
_entry.id   AF-A0A2B8AQV0-F1
#
_cell.length_a   1.000
_cell.length_b   1.000
_cell.length_c   1.000
_cell.angle_alpha   90.00
_cell.angle_beta   90.00
_cell.angle_gamma   90.00
#
_symmetry.space_group_name_H-M   'P 1'
#
loop_
_entity.id
_entity.type
_entity.pdbx_description
1 polymer ?
#
loop_
_entity_poly.entity_id
_entity_poly.type
_entity_poly.pdbx_seq_one_letter_code
_entity_poly.pdbx_strand_id
1 'polypeptide(L)' 'MAAARKTTRKAKPADREPRCPTCLGTGWDSEPIYVGPLGRHRKVGNVEAICSRCLGSGIDPTPDRF' A
#
# COMPACT_ATOMS: atom_id res chain seq x y z
N MET A 1 9.18 28.22 44.87
CA MET A 1 9.23 26.81 44.43
C MET A 1 9.20 26.77 42.91
N ALA A 2 10.30 26.45 42.25
CA ALA A 2 10.36 26.40 40.78
C ALA A 2 9.87 25.03 40.29
N ALA A 3 8.82 25.01 39.46
CA ALA A 3 8.27 23.79 38.89
C ALA A 3 9.20 23.26 37.78
N ALA A 4 9.65 22.01 37.91
CA ALA A 4 10.46 21.34 36.91
C ALA A 4 9.68 21.21 35.58
N ARG A 5 10.17 21.84 34.51
CA ARG A 5 9.64 21.66 33.15
C ARG A 5 9.91 20.22 32.71
N LYS A 6 8.84 19.41 32.63
CA LYS A 6 8.88 18.08 32.01
C LYS A 6 9.26 18.24 30.54
N THR A 7 10.45 17.77 30.18
CA THR A 7 10.86 17.64 28.79
C THR A 7 10.10 16.47 28.18
N THR A 8 9.03 16.75 27.44
CA THR A 8 8.41 15.76 26.54
C THR A 8 9.39 15.47 25.42
N ARG A 9 10.15 14.36 25.56
CA ARG A 9 10.96 13.83 24.47
C ARG A 9 9.99 13.49 23.33
N LYS A 10 10.11 14.18 22.19
CA LYS A 10 9.35 13.81 20.99
C LYS A 10 9.66 12.34 20.71
N ALA A 11 8.62 11.51 20.68
CA ALA A 11 8.76 10.13 20.23
C ALA A 11 9.39 10.17 18.83
N LYS A 12 10.44 9.37 18.64
CA LYS A 12 10.98 9.07 17.31
C LYS A 12 9.76 8.67 16.45
N PRO A 13 9.56 9.24 15.24
CA PRO A 13 8.51 8.72 14.38
C PRO A 13 8.76 7.22 14.27
N ALA A 14 7.78 6.40 14.65
CA ALA A 14 7.81 4.98 14.38
C ALA A 14 8.18 4.86 12.90
N ASP A 15 9.28 4.18 12.62
CA ASP A 15 9.80 4.01 11.26
C ASP A 15 8.62 3.49 10.44
N ARG A 16 8.00 4.37 9.63
CA ARG A 16 6.78 4.00 8.90
C ARG A 16 7.21 2.91 7.95
N GLU A 17 6.62 1.73 8.09
CA GLU A 17 6.91 0.64 7.17
C GLU A 17 6.77 1.15 5.73
N PRO A 18 7.76 0.84 4.88
CA PRO A 18 7.83 1.35 3.52
C PRO A 18 6.58 0.92 2.77
N ARG A 19 5.92 1.87 2.10
CA ARG A 19 4.69 1.60 1.36
C ARG A 19 5.00 0.79 0.11
N CYS A 20 4.17 -0.18 -0.19
CA CYS A 20 4.24 -0.91 -1.45
C CYS A 20 4.17 0.08 -2.63
N PRO A 21 5.16 0.07 -3.54
CA PRO A 21 5.21 1.04 -4.65
C PRO A 21 4.16 0.76 -5.74
N THR A 22 3.58 -0.44 -5.79
CA THR A 22 2.54 -0.81 -6.76
C THR A 22 1.19 -0.22 -6.36
N CYS A 23 0.71 -0.55 -5.16
CA CYS A 23 -0.60 -0.11 -4.66
C CYS A 23 -0.51 1.14 -3.76
N LEU A 24 0.66 1.75 -3.63
CA LEU A 24 0.90 2.96 -2.84
C LEU A 24 0.48 2.87 -1.36
N GLY A 25 0.45 1.66 -0.82
CA GLY A 25 0.04 1.40 0.56
C GLY A 25 -1.43 1.02 0.78
N THR A 26 -2.25 0.91 -0.27
CA THR A 26 -3.65 0.51 -0.11
C THR A 26 -3.82 -0.99 0.14
N GLY A 27 -2.95 -1.82 -0.44
CA GLY A 27 -3.10 -3.28 -0.50
C GLY A 27 -4.00 -3.76 -1.65
N TRP A 28 -4.59 -2.84 -2.42
CA TRP A 28 -5.58 -3.15 -3.46
C TRP A 28 -5.23 -2.46 -4.78
N ASP A 29 -5.45 -3.18 -5.88
CA ASP A 29 -5.28 -2.71 -7.26
C ASP A 29 -6.63 -2.77 -8.00
N SER A 30 -6.80 -1.94 -9.02
CA SER A 30 -7.99 -1.97 -9.88
C SER A 30 -7.66 -2.68 -11.19
N GLU A 31 -8.26 -3.85 -11.40
CA GLU A 31 -8.04 -4.66 -12.61
C GLU A 31 -9.22 -4.59 -13.57
N PRO A 32 -9.00 -4.39 -14.89
CA PRO A 32 -10.06 -4.41 -15.87
C PRO A 32 -10.63 -5.82 -16.08
N ILE A 33 -11.95 -5.95 -16.05
CA ILE A 33 -12.62 -7.21 -16.39
C ILE A 33 -12.96 -7.22 -17.88
N TYR A 34 -12.62 -8.32 -18.55
CA TYR A 34 -12.96 -8.58 -19.95
C TYR A 34 -13.85 -9.81 -20.06
N VAL A 35 -14.86 -9.75 -20.94
CA VAL A 35 -15.75 -10.89 -21.24
C VAL A 35 -15.82 -11.14 -22.73
N GLY A 36 -16.10 -12.39 -23.10
CA GLY A 36 -16.23 -12.84 -24.49
C GLY A 36 -15.15 -13.84 -24.90
N PRO A 37 -15.27 -14.41 -26.11
CA PRO A 37 -14.31 -15.39 -26.61
C PRO A 37 -12.95 -14.76 -26.91
N LEU A 38 -11.92 -15.59 -26.88
CA LEU A 38 -10.53 -15.21 -27.19
C LEU A 38 -10.48 -14.48 -28.54
N GLY A 39 -9.87 -13.29 -28.57
CA GLY A 39 -9.79 -12.40 -29.75
C GLY A 39 -10.96 -11.43 -29.94
N ARG A 40 -12.05 -11.53 -29.17
CA ARG A 40 -13.19 -10.59 -29.21
C ARG A 40 -13.67 -10.15 -27.82
N HIS A 41 -12.77 -10.20 -26.85
CA HIS A 41 -13.03 -9.75 -25.49
C HIS A 41 -13.37 -8.25 -25.48
N ARG A 42 -14.37 -7.87 -24.68
CA ARG A 42 -14.69 -6.47 -24.41
C ARG A 42 -14.50 -6.15 -22.94
N LYS A 43 -13.94 -4.98 -22.64
CA LYS A 43 -13.87 -4.48 -21.25
C LYS A 43 -15.29 -4.18 -20.77
N VAL A 44 -15.67 -4.72 -19.62
CA VAL A 44 -17.00 -4.51 -19.02
C VAL A 44 -16.98 -3.72 -17.72
N GLY A 45 -15.82 -3.55 -17.11
CA GLY A 45 -15.67 -2.81 -15.88
C GLY A 45 -14.27 -2.96 -15.31
N ASN A 46 -14.12 -2.58 -14.04
CA ASN A 46 -12.95 -2.91 -13.24
C ASN A 46 -13.41 -3.63 -11.97
N VAL A 47 -12.52 -4.45 -11.40
CA VAL A 47 -12.69 -5.10 -10.10
C VAL A 47 -11.55 -4.68 -9.18
N GLU A 48 -11.83 -4.57 -7.89
CA GLU A 48 -10.79 -4.45 -6.89
C GLU A 48 -10.17 -5.83 -6.63
N ALA A 49 -8.87 -5.92 -6.81
CA ALA A 49 -8.10 -7.13 -6.59
C ALA A 49 -7.02 -6.87 -5.54
N ILE A 50 -6.61 -7.93 -4.85
CA ILE A 50 -5.52 -7.85 -3.88
C ILE A 50 -4.23 -7.54 -4.64
N CYS A 51 -3.46 -6.56 -4.16
CA CYS A 51 -2.19 -6.23 -4.76
C CYS A 51 -1.22 -7.42 -4.68
N SER A 52 -0.87 -7.97 -5.84
CA SER A 52 -0.05 -9.18 -5.95
C SER A 52 1.37 -9.01 -5.45
N ARG A 53 1.91 -7.78 -5.47
CA ARG A 53 3.26 -7.50 -4.96
C ARG A 53 3.33 -7.59 -3.44
N CYS A 54 2.39 -6.96 -2.74
CA CYS A 54 2.39 -6.88 -1.27
C CYS A 54 1.41 -7.84 -0.59
N LEU A 55 0.68 -8.64 -1.38
CA LEU A 55 -0.33 -9.61 -0.94
C LEU A 55 -1.39 -8.98 -0.02
N GLY A 56 -1.78 -7.74 -0.30
CA GLY A 56 -2.79 -7.02 0.48
C GLY A 56 -2.28 -6.28 1.71
N SER A 57 -0.99 -6.41 2.06
CA SER A 57 -0.44 -5.74 3.25
C SER A 57 -0.28 -4.22 3.09
N GLY A 58 -0.14 -3.73 1.85
CA GLY A 58 0.23 -2.35 1.58
C GLY A 58 1.69 -2.02 1.90
N ILE A 59 2.49 -2.99 2.36
CA ILE A 59 3.90 -2.79 2.74
C ILE A 59 4.80 -3.28 1.59
N ASP A 60 5.90 -2.59 1.31
CA ASP A 60 6.89 -3.06 0.34
C ASP A 60 7.60 -4.29 0.90
N PRO A 61 7.47 -5.47 0.27
CA PRO A 61 8.16 -6.67 0.72
C PRO A 61 9.68 -6.61 0.52
N THR A 62 10.19 -5.65 -0.27
CA THR A 62 11.62 -5.55 -0.59
C THR A 62 12.12 -4.10 -0.49
N PRO A 63 12.13 -3.51 0.71
CA PRO A 63 12.42 -2.08 0.85
C PRO A 63 13.89 -1.72 0.66
N ASP A 64 14.81 -2.66 0.89
CA ASP A 64 16.26 -2.42 0.82
C ASP A 64 16.84 -2.57 -0.60
N ARG A 65 15.98 -2.64 -1.63
CA ARG A 65 16.41 -2.83 -3.04
C ARG A 65 16.71 -1.52 -3.77
N PHE A 66 16.60 -0.36 -3.12
CA PHE A 66 16.85 0.97 -3.70
C PHE A 66 17.82 1.78 -2.86
#